data_AF-A0A7S2JE74-F1
#
_entry.id   AF-A0A7S2JE74-F1
#
_cell.length_a   1.000
_cell.length_b   1.000
_cell.length_c   1.000
_cell.angle_alpha   90.00
_cell.angle_beta   90.00
_cell.angle_gamma   90.00
#
_symmetry.space_group_name_H-M   'P 1'
#
loop_
_entity.id
_entity.type
_entity.pdbx_description
1 polymer ?
#
loop_
_entity_poly.entity_id
_entity_poly.type
_entity_poly.pdbx_seq_one_letter_code
_entity_poly.pdbx_strand_id
1 'polypeptide(L)'
;FYQLAVKMASETYQIGLPRDPIFIRWGVTPSEALQSKMGSAVLFTLFALFAGLLAVPTLVVVLNLTDLSLTKSDSEVAKQMIFGFEWTPRDYDQQLQLDLLNHRCYWSGEVIYDYAFHLANKHLFLGPFICHPAHPFSKWERTIVLTVICLLIVFPVAAFSVKFGQTGMTRTILVAVFATLPRNLLKVYLIDVSQVDAQIELEGAPDASSKQKIRAAETYEYVFLTVSVIVTAIICGCCVAFIKGHSDESLGSVLGRNCDGLGFAFVLEIAFDLLIPFFGDAEYAHQATLGFFGRWRWERDDFAEGKAPLLKSAMRPPEATQMKRLSSRSQGGAGALLAQQQPPVQ
;
A
#
# COMPACT_ATOMS: atom_id res chain seq x y z
N PHE A 1 15.43 50.89 -31.43
CA PHE A 1 14.12 50.64 -32.05
C PHE A 1 12.97 50.55 -31.04
N TYR A 2 13.05 49.72 -29.99
CA TYR A 2 11.98 49.60 -28.98
C TYR A 2 11.60 50.93 -28.29
N GLN A 3 12.57 51.70 -27.78
CA GLN A 3 12.27 53.00 -27.13
C GLN A 3 11.63 54.03 -28.07
N LEU A 4 11.98 53.99 -29.37
CA LEU A 4 11.38 54.87 -30.37
C LEU A 4 9.91 54.49 -30.63
N ALA A 5 9.61 53.19 -30.72
CA ALA A 5 8.24 52.70 -30.86
C ALA A 5 7.37 53.03 -29.63
N VAL A 6 7.91 52.90 -28.41
CA VAL A 6 7.22 53.26 -27.16
C VAL A 6 6.92 54.77 -27.11
N LYS A 7 7.87 55.61 -27.54
CA LYS A 7 7.67 57.07 -27.61
C LYS A 7 6.58 57.45 -28.63
N MET A 8 6.63 56.88 -29.84
CA MET A 8 5.61 57.12 -30.86
C MET A 8 4.22 56.67 -30.42
N ALA A 9 4.11 55.53 -29.73
CA ALA A 9 2.84 55.05 -29.17
C ALA A 9 2.32 55.99 -28.06
N SER A 10 3.17 56.43 -27.15
CA SER A 10 2.80 57.41 -26.10
C SER A 10 2.23 58.70 -26.68
N GLU A 11 2.89 59.25 -27.70
CA GLU A 11 2.44 60.48 -28.37
C GLU A 11 1.11 60.25 -29.12
N THR A 12 0.95 59.11 -29.79
CA THR A 12 -0.26 58.78 -30.56
C THR A 12 -1.48 58.59 -29.66
N TYR A 13 -1.31 57.96 -28.49
CA TYR A 13 -2.42 57.63 -27.58
C TYR A 13 -2.53 58.60 -26.38
N GLN A 14 -1.72 59.65 -26.33
CA GLN A 14 -1.65 60.62 -25.22
C GLN A 14 -1.43 59.97 -23.83
N ILE A 15 -0.67 58.88 -23.78
CA ILE A 15 -0.38 58.16 -22.54
C ILE A 15 0.92 58.73 -21.94
N GLY A 16 0.84 59.32 -20.75
CA GLY A 16 2.01 59.84 -20.04
C GLY A 16 2.99 58.73 -19.68
N LEU A 17 4.20 58.76 -20.25
CA LEU A 17 5.25 57.80 -19.93
C LEU A 17 5.86 58.14 -18.55
N PRO A 18 5.93 57.18 -17.62
CA PRO A 18 6.59 57.38 -16.33
C PRO A 18 8.09 57.60 -16.53
N ARG A 19 8.70 58.45 -15.68
CA ARG A 19 10.13 58.79 -15.75
C ARG A 19 11.04 57.59 -15.48
N ASP A 20 10.56 56.61 -14.72
CA ASP A 20 11.26 55.36 -14.43
C ASP A 20 10.54 54.17 -15.07
N PRO A 21 11.26 53.18 -15.62
CA PRO A 21 10.67 51.99 -16.20
C PRO A 21 9.93 51.18 -15.13
N ILE A 22 8.61 51.15 -15.22
CA ILE A 22 7.76 50.31 -14.37
C ILE A 22 7.34 49.07 -15.15
N PHE A 23 7.44 47.90 -14.53
CA PHE A 23 6.93 46.66 -15.11
C PHE A 23 5.40 46.71 -15.19
N ILE A 24 4.86 46.92 -16.39
CA ILE A 24 3.43 46.83 -16.66
C ILE A 24 3.10 45.36 -16.93
N ARG A 25 2.47 44.69 -15.96
CA ARG A 25 1.93 43.34 -16.17
C ARG A 25 0.60 43.43 -16.92
N TRP A 26 0.54 42.79 -18.07
CA TRP A 26 -0.69 42.65 -18.84
C TRP A 26 -1.60 41.61 -18.20
N GLY A 27 -2.72 42.07 -17.65
CA GLY A 27 -3.98 41.32 -17.58
C GLY A 27 -4.15 40.23 -16.52
N VAL A 28 -3.14 39.92 -15.70
CA VAL A 28 -3.29 38.88 -14.66
C VAL A 28 -2.52 39.27 -13.40
N THR A 29 -3.24 39.39 -12.28
CA THR A 29 -2.58 39.58 -10.99
C THR A 29 -1.71 38.34 -10.67
N PRO A 30 -0.57 38.49 -9.97
CA PRO A 30 0.26 37.35 -9.57
C PRO A 30 -0.55 36.24 -8.89
N SER A 31 -1.56 36.63 -8.10
CA SER A 31 -2.53 35.74 -7.46
C SER A 31 -3.34 34.95 -8.47
N GLU A 32 -3.94 35.58 -9.48
CA GLU A 32 -4.72 34.90 -10.51
C GLU A 32 -3.87 33.94 -11.36
N ALA A 33 -2.63 34.33 -11.70
CA ALA A 33 -1.72 33.47 -12.47
C ALA A 33 -1.29 32.24 -11.66
N LEU A 34 -1.03 32.41 -10.35
CA LEU A 34 -0.69 31.32 -9.46
C LEU A 34 -1.90 30.40 -9.22
N GLN A 35 -3.09 30.97 -9.06
CA GLN A 35 -4.33 30.24 -8.85
C GLN A 35 -4.70 29.42 -10.10
N SER A 36 -4.50 29.97 -11.30
CA SER A 36 -4.65 29.27 -12.58
C SER A 36 -3.68 28.09 -12.71
N LYS A 37 -2.41 28.29 -12.34
CA LYS A 37 -1.40 27.21 -12.37
C LYS A 37 -1.68 26.12 -11.33
N MET A 38 -2.09 26.47 -10.12
CA MET A 38 -2.48 25.49 -9.11
C MET A 38 -3.75 24.73 -9.50
N GLY A 39 -4.75 25.41 -10.05
CA GLY A 39 -5.93 24.76 -10.62
C GLY A 39 -5.56 23.75 -11.71
N SER A 40 -4.64 24.11 -12.60
CA SER A 40 -4.14 23.24 -13.66
C SER A 40 -3.36 22.03 -13.11
N ALA A 41 -2.54 22.22 -12.06
CA ALA A 41 -1.76 21.14 -11.45
C ALA A 41 -2.64 20.16 -10.67
N VAL A 42 -3.64 20.66 -9.93
CA VAL A 42 -4.64 19.82 -9.25
C VAL A 42 -5.47 19.05 -10.27
N LEU A 43 -5.93 19.71 -11.32
CA LEU A 43 -6.67 19.05 -12.40
C LEU A 43 -5.82 17.99 -13.09
N PHE A 44 -4.55 18.26 -13.38
CA PHE A 44 -3.62 17.29 -13.96
C PHE A 44 -3.40 16.09 -13.03
N THR A 45 -3.24 16.31 -11.74
CA THR A 45 -3.03 15.24 -10.75
C THR A 45 -4.29 14.38 -10.62
N LEU A 46 -5.46 15.01 -10.53
CA LEU A 46 -6.74 14.31 -10.54
C LEU A 46 -6.92 13.54 -11.84
N PHE A 47 -6.58 14.12 -13.00
CA PHE A 47 -6.68 13.46 -14.30
C PHE A 47 -5.70 12.30 -14.43
N ALA A 48 -4.47 12.43 -13.95
CA ALA A 48 -3.49 11.35 -13.95
C ALA A 48 -3.89 10.20 -12.99
N LEU A 49 -4.46 10.55 -11.83
CA LEU A 49 -4.99 9.58 -10.87
C LEU A 49 -6.22 8.87 -11.44
N PHE A 50 -7.15 9.61 -12.04
CA PHE A 50 -8.33 9.06 -12.71
C PHE A 50 -7.93 8.25 -13.94
N ALA A 51 -6.99 8.71 -14.75
CA ALA A 51 -6.47 7.99 -15.90
C ALA A 51 -5.73 6.72 -15.47
N GLY A 52 -4.97 6.73 -14.38
CA GLY A 52 -4.35 5.51 -13.84
C GLY A 52 -5.37 4.53 -13.26
N LEU A 53 -6.29 5.03 -12.43
CA LEU A 53 -7.37 4.25 -11.82
C LEU A 53 -8.38 3.74 -12.83
N LEU A 54 -8.59 4.44 -13.95
CA LEU A 54 -9.41 3.97 -15.06
C LEU A 54 -8.60 3.13 -16.04
N ALA A 55 -7.32 3.40 -16.27
CA ALA A 55 -6.50 2.65 -17.22
C ALA A 55 -6.44 1.18 -16.81
N VAL A 56 -6.36 0.86 -15.51
CA VAL A 56 -6.33 -0.52 -15.05
C VAL A 56 -7.64 -1.28 -15.35
N PRO A 57 -8.83 -0.86 -14.89
CA PRO A 57 -10.10 -1.53 -15.22
C PRO A 57 -10.45 -1.40 -16.70
N THR A 58 -10.09 -0.32 -17.39
CA THR A 58 -10.29 -0.18 -18.83
C THR A 58 -9.38 -1.13 -19.60
N LEU A 59 -8.11 -1.31 -19.19
CA LEU A 59 -7.24 -2.36 -19.74
C LEU A 59 -7.87 -3.71 -19.48
N VAL A 60 -8.29 -4.02 -18.26
CA VAL A 60 -8.91 -5.31 -17.92
C VAL A 60 -10.18 -5.57 -18.75
N VAL A 61 -11.04 -4.56 -18.93
CA VAL A 61 -12.24 -4.66 -19.78
C VAL A 61 -11.87 -4.80 -21.26
N VAL A 62 -10.90 -4.04 -21.76
CA VAL A 62 -10.43 -4.16 -23.15
C VAL A 62 -9.79 -5.53 -23.40
N LEU A 63 -8.96 -6.02 -22.49
CA LEU A 63 -8.35 -7.35 -22.53
C LEU A 63 -9.43 -8.45 -22.52
N ASN A 64 -10.45 -8.32 -21.68
CA ASN A 64 -11.59 -9.23 -21.65
C ASN A 64 -12.48 -9.14 -22.92
N LEU A 65 -12.72 -7.94 -23.47
CA LEU A 65 -13.57 -7.74 -24.65
C LEU A 65 -12.89 -8.14 -25.96
N THR A 66 -11.56 -8.02 -26.02
CA THR A 66 -10.77 -8.39 -27.20
C THR A 66 -10.35 -9.86 -27.19
N ASP A 67 -10.72 -10.61 -26.16
CA ASP A 67 -10.23 -11.97 -25.88
C ASP A 67 -8.68 -12.05 -25.91
N LEU A 68 -8.03 -10.88 -25.75
CA LEU A 68 -6.61 -10.77 -25.50
C LEU A 68 -6.42 -11.07 -24.03
N SER A 69 -6.47 -12.35 -23.70
CA SER A 69 -5.75 -12.79 -22.52
C SER A 69 -4.28 -12.43 -22.76
N LEU A 70 -3.74 -11.52 -21.95
CA LEU A 70 -2.28 -11.33 -21.88
C LEU A 70 -1.57 -12.66 -21.53
N THR A 71 -2.32 -13.67 -21.08
CA THR A 71 -1.83 -14.95 -20.60
C THR A 71 -2.57 -16.14 -21.23
N LYS A 72 -1.88 -16.86 -22.15
CA LYS A 72 -1.98 -18.33 -22.20
C LYS A 72 -0.99 -18.94 -21.19
N SER A 73 -0.98 -18.42 -19.97
CA SER A 73 -0.18 -19.00 -18.90
C SER A 73 -1.09 -19.95 -18.12
N ASP A 74 -1.07 -21.23 -18.48
CA ASP A 74 -1.69 -22.31 -17.70
C ASP A 74 -0.93 -22.57 -16.38
N SER A 75 -0.12 -21.61 -15.90
CA SER A 75 0.64 -21.81 -14.68
C SER A 75 -0.30 -21.90 -13.49
N GLU A 76 -0.20 -23.00 -12.75
CA GLU A 76 -0.94 -23.21 -11.49
C GLU A 76 -0.66 -22.07 -10.48
N VAL A 77 0.50 -21.40 -10.61
CA VAL A 77 0.88 -20.23 -9.81
C VAL A 77 -0.02 -19.03 -10.08
N ALA A 78 -0.34 -18.74 -11.35
CA ALA A 78 -1.23 -17.63 -11.69
C ALA A 78 -2.65 -17.84 -11.14
N LYS A 79 -3.10 -19.11 -11.03
CA LYS A 79 -4.39 -19.47 -10.42
C LYS A 79 -4.46 -19.17 -8.92
N GLN A 80 -3.31 -19.04 -8.25
CA GLN A 80 -3.24 -18.66 -6.84
C GLN A 80 -3.30 -17.14 -6.64
N MET A 81 -3.12 -16.33 -7.69
CA MET A 81 -3.15 -14.87 -7.59
C MET A 81 -4.58 -14.34 -7.61
N ILE A 82 -5.28 -14.54 -6.49
CA ILE A 82 -6.64 -14.04 -6.28
C ILE A 82 -6.62 -12.69 -5.54
N PHE A 83 -7.57 -11.84 -5.88
CA PHE A 83 -7.74 -10.52 -5.28
C PHE A 83 -9.05 -10.46 -4.48
N GLY A 84 -9.07 -9.69 -3.40
CA GLY A 84 -10.31 -9.31 -2.74
C GLY A 84 -10.76 -10.27 -1.64
N PHE A 85 -12.07 -10.29 -1.39
CA PHE A 85 -12.66 -10.97 -0.24
C PHE A 85 -13.05 -12.40 -0.58
N GLU A 86 -12.64 -13.33 0.27
CA GLU A 86 -13.13 -14.70 0.24
C GLU A 86 -14.17 -14.87 1.34
N TRP A 87 -15.38 -15.27 0.97
CA TRP A 87 -16.48 -15.47 1.90
C TRP A 87 -16.42 -16.83 2.59
N THR A 88 -15.76 -17.80 1.95
CA THR A 88 -15.57 -19.15 2.45
C THR A 88 -14.14 -19.28 2.96
N PRO A 89 -13.93 -19.60 4.24
CA PRO A 89 -12.59 -19.88 4.75
C PRO A 89 -11.93 -20.99 3.92
N ARG A 90 -10.74 -20.71 3.41
CA ARG A 90 -9.94 -21.67 2.65
C ARG A 90 -8.59 -21.82 3.34
N ASP A 91 -8.15 -23.07 3.45
CA ASP A 91 -6.78 -23.37 3.88
C ASP A 91 -5.83 -23.08 2.72
N TYR A 92 -4.90 -22.17 2.96
CA TYR A 92 -3.87 -21.81 2.00
C TYR A 92 -2.57 -22.52 2.33
N ASP A 93 -1.73 -22.68 1.30
CA ASP A 93 -0.39 -23.21 1.50
C ASP A 93 0.41 -22.27 2.41
N GLN A 94 1.07 -22.83 3.43
CA GLN A 94 1.84 -22.03 4.40
C GLN A 94 2.96 -21.24 3.72
N GLN A 95 3.52 -21.79 2.64
CA GLN A 95 4.58 -21.12 1.90
C GLN A 95 4.08 -19.85 1.20
N LEU A 96 2.88 -19.91 0.62
CA LEU A 96 2.21 -18.76 0.02
C LEU A 96 2.03 -17.64 1.05
N GLN A 97 1.58 -17.99 2.25
CA GLN A 97 1.38 -17.04 3.35
C GLN A 97 2.71 -16.41 3.78
N LEU A 98 3.78 -17.20 3.89
CA LEU A 98 5.12 -16.72 4.23
C LEU A 98 5.70 -15.81 3.12
N ASP A 99 5.47 -16.14 1.85
CA ASP A 99 5.93 -15.32 0.72
C ASP A 99 5.17 -13.98 0.66
N LEU A 100 3.87 -13.98 0.94
CA LEU A 100 3.06 -12.75 1.07
C LEU A 100 3.55 -11.90 2.25
N LEU A 101 3.86 -12.56 3.38
CA LEU A 101 4.36 -11.91 4.59
C LEU A 101 5.68 -11.18 4.35
N ASN A 102 6.61 -11.85 3.67
CA ASN A 102 7.93 -11.32 3.32
C ASN A 102 7.91 -10.38 2.10
N HIS A 103 6.71 -10.03 1.62
CA HIS A 103 6.50 -9.18 0.46
C HIS A 103 7.34 -9.61 -0.75
N ARG A 104 7.46 -10.91 -0.99
CA ARG A 104 8.20 -11.45 -2.14
C ARG A 104 7.44 -11.18 -3.42
N CYS A 105 8.19 -11.00 -4.51
CA CYS A 105 7.62 -10.82 -5.82
C CYS A 105 7.06 -12.16 -6.30
N TYR A 106 5.78 -12.16 -6.67
CA TYR A 106 5.20 -13.30 -7.36
C TYR A 106 5.71 -13.33 -8.79
N TRP A 107 5.86 -14.54 -9.34
CA TRP A 107 6.28 -14.74 -10.71
C TRP A 107 5.23 -15.54 -11.49
N SER A 108 4.35 -14.83 -12.18
CA SER A 108 3.38 -15.43 -13.11
C SER A 108 3.92 -15.61 -14.53
N GLY A 109 5.07 -14.98 -14.83
CA GLY A 109 5.60 -14.76 -16.17
C GLY A 109 5.34 -13.35 -16.69
N GLU A 110 4.37 -12.63 -16.13
CA GLU A 110 3.95 -11.30 -16.58
C GLU A 110 4.27 -10.23 -15.53
N VAL A 111 5.33 -9.46 -15.77
CA VAL A 111 5.85 -8.47 -14.81
C VAL A 111 4.82 -7.42 -14.37
N ILE A 112 3.90 -7.03 -15.27
CA ILE A 112 2.86 -6.05 -14.96
C ILE A 112 1.79 -6.65 -14.04
N TYR A 113 1.42 -7.91 -14.26
CA TYR A 113 0.46 -8.61 -13.42
C TYR A 113 1.05 -8.89 -12.04
N ASP A 114 2.31 -9.31 -12.00
CA ASP A 114 3.09 -9.49 -10.77
C ASP A 114 3.19 -8.18 -9.97
N TYR A 115 3.41 -7.05 -10.66
CA TYR A 115 3.43 -5.74 -10.02
C TYR A 115 2.06 -5.34 -9.46
N ALA A 116 0.98 -5.56 -10.21
CA ALA A 116 -0.38 -5.27 -9.74
C ALA A 116 -0.73 -6.10 -8.49
N PHE A 117 -0.33 -7.38 -8.47
CA PHE A 117 -0.50 -8.26 -7.32
C PHE A 117 0.34 -7.82 -6.12
N HIS A 118 1.61 -7.48 -6.34
CA HIS A 118 2.47 -6.89 -5.31
C HIS A 118 1.86 -5.62 -4.72
N LEU A 119 1.40 -4.71 -5.58
CA LEU A 119 0.77 -3.46 -5.16
C LEU A 119 -0.50 -3.73 -4.35
N ALA A 120 -1.35 -4.66 -4.78
CA ALA A 120 -2.56 -5.04 -4.06
C ALA A 120 -2.29 -5.56 -2.64
N ASN A 121 -1.15 -6.24 -2.42
CA ASN A 121 -0.79 -6.79 -1.12
C ASN A 121 -0.02 -5.79 -0.23
N LYS A 122 0.79 -4.91 -0.82
CA LYS A 122 1.70 -4.00 -0.10
C LYS A 122 1.16 -2.57 0.08
N HIS A 123 0.32 -2.09 -0.83
CA HIS A 123 -0.10 -0.70 -0.86
C HIS A 123 -1.12 -0.40 0.26
N LEU A 124 -0.88 0.63 1.04
CA LEU A 124 -1.69 0.95 2.23
C LEU A 124 -3.15 1.23 1.89
N PHE A 125 -3.39 1.96 0.79
CA PHE A 125 -4.74 2.37 0.42
C PHE A 125 -5.52 1.29 -0.34
N LEU A 126 -4.82 0.38 -1.01
CA LEU A 126 -5.45 -0.67 -1.83
C LEU A 126 -5.58 -1.97 -1.04
N GLY A 127 -4.58 -2.28 -0.23
CA GLY A 127 -4.48 -3.48 0.61
C GLY A 127 -5.76 -3.87 1.35
N PRO A 128 -6.41 -2.97 2.12
CA PRO A 128 -7.63 -3.31 2.84
C PRO A 128 -8.75 -3.91 1.98
N PHE A 129 -8.78 -3.56 0.69
CA PHE A 129 -9.85 -3.95 -0.23
C PHE A 129 -9.45 -5.12 -1.12
N ILE A 130 -8.25 -5.06 -1.69
CA ILE A 130 -7.84 -5.96 -2.77
C ILE A 130 -6.70 -6.92 -2.41
N CYS A 131 -6.18 -6.90 -1.17
CA CYS A 131 -5.15 -7.85 -0.78
C CYS A 131 -5.64 -9.30 -0.90
N HIS A 132 -4.68 -10.19 -1.08
CA HIS A 132 -4.93 -11.62 -1.12
C HIS A 132 -5.57 -12.09 0.20
N PRO A 133 -6.60 -12.96 0.17
CA PRO A 133 -7.27 -13.46 1.38
C PRO A 133 -6.35 -14.27 2.31
N ALA A 134 -5.31 -14.93 1.78
CA ALA A 134 -4.29 -15.60 2.58
C ALA A 134 -3.22 -14.66 3.17
N HIS A 135 -3.35 -13.35 3.00
CA HIS A 135 -2.40 -12.44 3.60
C HIS A 135 -2.52 -12.53 5.14
N PRO A 136 -1.41 -12.66 5.89
CA PRO A 136 -1.45 -12.82 7.35
C PRO A 136 -2.14 -11.67 8.08
N PHE A 137 -1.93 -10.43 7.64
CA PHE A 137 -2.71 -9.29 8.14
C PHE A 137 -4.20 -9.43 7.90
N SER A 138 -4.98 -9.20 8.95
CA SER A 138 -6.42 -9.07 8.78
C SER A 138 -6.75 -7.80 8.01
N LYS A 139 -7.79 -7.87 7.17
CA LYS A 139 -8.28 -6.69 6.45
C LYS A 139 -8.79 -5.60 7.40
N TRP A 140 -9.24 -5.99 8.58
CA TRP A 140 -9.70 -5.07 9.62
C TRP A 140 -8.53 -4.28 10.22
N GLU A 141 -7.41 -4.92 10.57
CA GLU A 141 -6.19 -4.22 11.00
C GLU A 141 -5.76 -3.21 9.93
N ARG A 142 -5.67 -3.63 8.67
CA ARG A 142 -5.31 -2.74 7.56
C ARG A 142 -6.27 -1.57 7.43
N THR A 143 -7.57 -1.78 7.64
CA THR A 143 -8.59 -0.74 7.61
C THR A 143 -8.46 0.26 8.76
N ILE A 144 -8.17 -0.22 9.97
CA ILE A 144 -7.92 0.62 11.15
C ILE A 144 -6.67 1.48 10.92
N VAL A 145 -5.58 0.86 10.47
CA VAL A 145 -4.32 1.54 10.16
C VAL A 145 -4.50 2.57 9.05
N LEU A 146 -5.23 2.22 7.98
CA LEU A 146 -5.59 3.16 6.92
C LEU A 146 -6.38 4.36 7.49
N THR A 147 -7.35 4.11 8.36
CA THR A 147 -8.16 5.16 8.99
C THR A 147 -7.30 6.10 9.81
N VAL A 148 -6.42 5.56 10.67
CA VAL A 148 -5.45 6.32 11.46
C VAL A 148 -4.59 7.21 10.57
N ILE A 149 -4.03 6.64 9.50
CA ILE A 149 -3.16 7.39 8.58
C ILE A 149 -3.93 8.47 7.82
N CYS A 150 -5.15 8.18 7.36
CA CYS A 150 -6.01 9.18 6.72
C CYS A 150 -6.28 10.38 7.64
N LEU A 151 -6.57 10.13 8.92
CA LEU A 151 -6.79 11.18 9.91
C LEU A 151 -5.50 11.99 10.17
N LEU A 152 -4.36 11.31 10.34
CA LEU A 152 -3.05 11.95 10.53
C LEU A 152 -2.56 12.74 9.31
N ILE A 153 -3.06 12.47 8.12
CA ILE A 153 -2.81 13.29 6.94
C ILE A 153 -3.77 14.49 6.92
N VAL A 154 -5.08 14.25 6.94
CA VAL A 154 -6.09 15.30 6.67
C VAL A 154 -6.10 16.39 7.74
N PHE A 155 -6.09 16.04 9.02
CA PHE A 155 -6.23 17.02 10.10
C PHE A 155 -5.03 17.96 10.23
N PRO A 156 -3.77 17.48 10.28
CA PRO A 156 -2.61 18.35 10.30
C PRO A 156 -2.50 19.22 9.05
N VAL A 157 -2.72 18.64 7.86
CA VAL A 157 -2.65 19.41 6.59
C VAL A 157 -3.72 20.51 6.57
N ALA A 158 -4.93 20.22 7.05
CA ALA A 158 -5.99 21.21 7.21
C ALA A 158 -5.60 22.33 8.19
N ALA A 159 -5.12 21.99 9.39
CA ALA A 159 -4.67 22.97 10.37
C ALA A 159 -3.54 23.86 9.83
N PHE A 160 -2.57 23.26 9.11
CA PHE A 160 -1.51 24.01 8.45
C PHE A 160 -2.04 24.94 7.35
N SER A 161 -3.03 24.50 6.57
CA SER A 161 -3.61 25.32 5.50
C SER A 161 -4.31 26.57 6.04
N VAL A 162 -4.89 26.51 7.25
CA VAL A 162 -5.50 27.66 7.93
C VAL A 162 -4.43 28.69 8.31
N LYS A 163 -3.29 28.24 8.84
CA LYS A 163 -2.22 29.14 9.31
C LYS A 163 -1.38 29.73 8.18
N PHE A 164 -1.01 28.91 7.20
CA PHE A 164 -0.02 29.25 6.18
C PHE A 164 -0.64 29.53 4.81
N GLY A 165 -1.97 29.43 4.69
CA GLY A 165 -2.69 29.55 3.43
C GLY A 165 -2.59 28.29 2.56
N GLN A 166 -3.32 28.30 1.44
CA GLN A 166 -3.43 27.13 0.55
C GLN A 166 -2.29 26.99 -0.46
N THR A 167 -1.48 28.02 -0.65
CA THR A 167 -0.54 28.09 -1.77
C THR A 167 0.90 28.07 -1.26
N GLY A 168 1.69 27.07 -1.66
CA GLY A 168 3.13 27.09 -1.42
C GLY A 168 3.82 25.73 -1.50
N MET A 169 5.07 25.77 -1.95
CA MET A 169 6.05 24.69 -1.83
C MET A 169 6.20 24.26 -0.35
N THR A 170 6.04 25.20 0.59
CA THR A 170 6.06 24.94 2.04
C THR A 170 4.97 23.95 2.46
N ARG A 171 3.72 24.09 1.98
CA ARG A 171 2.64 23.13 2.26
C ARG A 171 3.04 21.73 1.80
N THR A 172 3.60 21.63 0.59
CA THR A 172 4.04 20.35 0.00
C THR A 172 5.16 19.72 0.80
N ILE A 173 6.18 20.50 1.19
CA ILE A 173 7.31 20.02 2.01
C ILE A 173 6.80 19.58 3.39
N LEU A 174 5.92 20.36 4.01
CA LEU A 174 5.34 20.02 5.32
C LEU A 174 4.52 18.74 5.23
N VAL A 175 3.66 18.58 4.21
CA VAL A 175 2.93 17.33 3.96
C VAL A 175 3.91 16.17 3.75
N ALA A 176 4.93 16.37 2.91
CA ALA A 176 5.92 15.33 2.64
C ALA A 176 6.65 14.89 3.91
N VAL A 177 7.07 15.82 4.77
CA VAL A 177 7.81 15.50 6.00
C VAL A 177 6.88 14.99 7.10
N PHE A 178 5.87 15.78 7.47
CA PHE A 178 5.02 15.49 8.63
C PHE A 178 3.95 14.45 8.37
N ALA A 179 3.52 14.25 7.13
CA ALA A 179 2.57 13.20 6.81
C ALA A 179 3.29 11.92 6.36
N THR A 180 4.29 12.02 5.48
CA THR A 180 4.92 10.80 4.92
C THR A 180 5.88 10.12 5.87
N LEU A 181 6.69 10.85 6.67
CA LEU A 181 7.65 10.19 7.56
C LEU A 181 6.96 9.43 8.70
N PRO A 182 6.04 10.04 9.48
CA PRO A 182 5.34 9.29 10.53
C PRO A 182 4.53 8.13 9.96
N ARG A 183 3.93 8.31 8.77
CA ARG A 183 3.25 7.25 8.04
C ARG A 183 4.20 6.09 7.70
N ASN A 184 5.35 6.37 7.10
CA ASN A 184 6.29 5.32 6.69
C ASN A 184 6.89 4.62 7.90
N LEU A 185 7.18 5.34 8.99
CA LEU A 185 7.62 4.75 10.25
C LEU A 185 6.54 3.84 10.86
N LEU A 186 5.29 4.32 10.92
CA LEU A 186 4.17 3.52 11.40
C LEU A 186 3.97 2.26 10.54
N LYS A 187 4.10 2.39 9.21
CA LYS A 187 4.02 1.26 8.27
C LYS A 187 5.13 0.24 8.51
N VAL A 188 6.39 0.68 8.58
CA VAL A 188 7.55 -0.21 8.79
C VAL A 188 7.41 -0.93 10.13
N TYR A 189 7.03 -0.21 11.18
CA TYR A 189 6.87 -0.78 12.51
C TYR A 189 5.73 -1.80 12.57
N LEU A 190 4.57 -1.51 11.96
CA LEU A 190 3.45 -2.45 11.90
C LEU A 190 3.80 -3.71 11.09
N ILE A 191 4.56 -3.54 10.00
CA ILE A 191 5.07 -4.67 9.22
C ILE A 191 6.00 -5.53 10.07
N ASP A 192 6.93 -4.92 10.79
CA ASP A 192 7.89 -5.66 11.63
C ASP A 192 7.19 -6.47 12.73
N VAL A 193 6.31 -5.84 13.51
CA VAL A 193 5.62 -6.49 14.65
C VAL A 193 4.78 -7.70 14.21
N SER A 194 4.06 -7.55 13.11
CA SER A 194 3.17 -8.59 12.57
C SER A 194 3.91 -9.69 11.82
N GLN A 195 5.05 -9.37 11.19
CA GLN A 195 5.93 -10.37 10.57
C GLN A 195 6.44 -11.35 11.61
N VAL A 196 6.83 -10.86 12.78
CA VAL A 196 7.29 -11.72 13.87
C VAL A 196 6.20 -12.70 14.31
N ASP A 197 4.97 -12.23 14.49
CA ASP A 197 3.87 -13.07 14.97
C ASP A 197 3.47 -14.14 13.93
N ALA A 198 3.20 -13.70 12.70
CA ALA A 198 2.82 -14.59 11.61
C ALA A 198 3.94 -15.59 11.27
N GLN A 199 5.21 -15.21 11.37
CA GLN A 199 6.32 -16.14 11.16
C GLN A 199 6.36 -17.23 12.23
N ILE A 200 6.18 -16.89 13.51
CA ILE A 200 6.17 -17.87 14.60
C ILE A 200 4.99 -18.84 14.46
N GLU A 201 3.83 -18.34 14.03
CA GLU A 201 2.65 -19.17 13.76
C GLU A 201 2.89 -20.13 12.60
N LEU A 202 3.44 -19.63 11.48
CA LEU A 202 3.71 -20.42 10.28
C LEU A 202 4.79 -21.48 10.47
N GLU A 203 5.82 -21.20 11.27
CA GLU A 203 6.88 -22.17 11.62
C GLU A 203 6.38 -23.30 12.53
N GLY A 204 5.13 -23.22 13.02
CA GLY A 204 4.48 -24.28 13.76
C GLY A 204 5.08 -24.46 15.15
N ALA A 205 5.09 -23.38 15.93
CA ALA A 205 5.40 -23.30 17.38
C ALA A 205 5.28 -24.64 18.14
N PRO A 206 6.35 -25.45 18.23
CA PRO A 206 6.25 -26.81 18.76
C PRO A 206 6.22 -26.85 20.30
N ASP A 207 6.58 -25.74 20.96
CA ASP A 207 6.79 -25.66 22.40
C ASP A 207 5.86 -24.65 23.09
N ALA A 208 5.67 -24.84 24.41
CA ALA A 208 4.89 -23.93 25.24
C ALA A 208 5.50 -22.51 25.28
N SER A 209 6.82 -22.39 25.10
CA SER A 209 7.55 -21.12 25.01
C SER A 209 7.10 -20.29 23.81
N SER A 210 6.93 -20.90 22.63
CA SER A 210 6.48 -20.17 21.44
C SER A 210 5.05 -19.66 21.60
N LYS A 211 4.16 -20.43 22.22
CA LYS A 211 2.80 -19.94 22.55
C LYS A 211 2.81 -18.72 23.47
N GLN A 212 3.76 -18.63 24.40
CA GLN A 212 3.91 -17.46 25.26
C GLN A 212 4.42 -16.24 24.47
N LYS A 213 5.35 -16.46 23.52
CA LYS A 213 5.85 -15.41 22.63
C LYS A 213 4.75 -14.86 21.71
N ILE A 214 3.95 -15.73 21.08
CA ILE A 214 2.79 -15.34 20.26
C ILE A 214 1.86 -14.43 21.06
N ARG A 215 1.40 -14.87 22.25
CA ARG A 215 0.52 -14.06 23.10
C ARG A 215 1.12 -12.72 23.49
N ALA A 216 2.44 -12.67 23.72
CA ALA A 216 3.13 -11.43 24.04
C ALA A 216 3.20 -10.48 22.82
N ALA A 217 3.44 -11.02 21.62
CA ALA A 217 3.43 -10.28 20.36
C ALA A 217 2.02 -9.74 20.05
N GLU A 218 0.99 -10.57 20.12
CA GLU A 218 -0.42 -10.16 19.99
C GLU A 218 -0.76 -9.03 20.97
N THR A 219 -0.42 -9.21 22.26
CA THR A 219 -0.68 -8.19 23.29
C THR A 219 0.03 -6.87 22.96
N TYR A 220 1.27 -6.96 22.48
CA TYR A 220 2.06 -5.79 22.09
C TYR A 220 1.44 -5.06 20.89
N GLU A 221 1.00 -5.80 19.87
CA GLU A 221 0.29 -5.24 18.72
C GLU A 221 -0.99 -4.51 19.14
N TYR A 222 -1.84 -5.14 19.96
CA TYR A 222 -3.07 -4.51 20.46
C TYR A 222 -2.79 -3.24 21.26
N VAL A 223 -1.80 -3.27 22.15
CA VAL A 223 -1.37 -2.10 22.92
C VAL A 223 -0.89 -1.00 21.98
N PHE A 224 -0.06 -1.34 21.00
CA PHE A 224 0.47 -0.38 20.04
C PHE A 224 -0.62 0.27 19.17
N LEU A 225 -1.54 -0.52 18.62
CA LEU A 225 -2.68 -0.03 17.85
C LEU A 225 -3.57 0.89 18.71
N THR A 226 -3.83 0.49 19.96
CA THR A 226 -4.62 1.31 20.91
C THR A 226 -3.94 2.65 21.19
N VAL A 227 -2.64 2.64 21.49
CA VAL A 227 -1.86 3.86 21.71
C VAL A 227 -1.87 4.74 20.46
N SER A 228 -1.69 4.16 19.27
CA SER A 228 -1.72 4.86 17.99
C SER A 228 -3.06 5.56 17.75
N VAL A 229 -4.18 4.89 18.04
CA VAL A 229 -5.53 5.47 17.94
C VAL A 229 -5.71 6.62 18.94
N ILE A 230 -5.28 6.46 20.19
CA ILE A 230 -5.37 7.51 21.21
C ILE A 230 -4.55 8.74 20.82
N VAL A 231 -3.29 8.55 20.41
CA VAL A 231 -2.41 9.65 19.97
C VAL A 231 -3.02 10.35 18.75
N THR A 232 -3.56 9.60 17.80
CA THR A 232 -4.24 10.16 16.62
C THR A 232 -5.45 10.99 17.01
N ALA A 233 -6.28 10.51 17.94
CA ALA A 233 -7.45 11.23 18.44
C ALA A 233 -7.04 12.55 19.12
N ILE A 234 -5.97 12.55 19.92
CA ILE A 234 -5.41 13.75 20.56
C ILE A 234 -4.95 14.75 19.49
N ILE A 235 -4.15 14.31 18.51
CA ILE A 235 -3.67 15.16 17.41
C ILE A 235 -4.84 15.77 16.63
N CYS A 236 -5.85 14.95 16.30
CA CYS A 236 -7.05 15.42 15.62
C CYS A 236 -7.80 16.45 16.48
N GLY A 237 -7.96 16.19 17.78
CA GLY A 237 -8.57 17.12 18.74
C GLY A 237 -7.85 18.47 18.79
N CYS A 238 -6.51 18.46 18.86
CA CYS A 238 -5.69 19.66 18.80
C CYS A 238 -5.86 20.41 17.47
N CYS A 239 -5.88 19.71 16.33
CA CYS A 239 -6.11 20.31 15.01
C CYS A 239 -7.50 20.93 14.90
N VAL A 240 -8.54 20.26 15.41
CA VAL A 240 -9.91 20.79 15.43
C VAL A 240 -10.00 22.06 16.26
N ALA A 241 -9.42 22.05 17.47
CA ALA A 241 -9.39 23.23 18.33
C ALA A 241 -8.67 24.40 17.65
N PHE A 242 -7.54 24.12 16.99
CA PHE A 242 -6.78 25.12 16.24
C PHE A 242 -7.58 25.70 15.07
N ILE A 243 -8.17 24.85 14.22
CA ILE A 243 -8.97 25.27 13.06
C ILE A 243 -10.14 26.15 13.50
N LYS A 244 -10.89 25.71 14.51
CA LYS A 244 -12.04 26.48 15.04
C LYS A 244 -11.64 27.82 15.65
N GLY A 245 -10.42 27.93 16.18
CA GLY A 245 -9.91 29.19 16.73
C GLY A 245 -9.38 30.18 15.69
N HIS A 246 -9.15 29.75 14.44
CA HIS A 246 -8.44 30.56 13.43
C HIS A 246 -9.14 30.64 12.07
N SER A 247 -10.33 30.04 11.93
CA SER A 247 -11.07 30.01 10.67
C SER A 247 -12.56 30.20 10.91
N ASP A 248 -13.18 31.08 10.13
CA ASP A 248 -14.64 31.26 10.10
C ASP A 248 -15.34 30.19 9.24
N GLU A 249 -14.59 29.45 8.40
CA GLU A 249 -15.13 28.34 7.62
C GLU A 249 -15.54 27.16 8.52
N SER A 250 -16.57 26.42 8.09
CA SER A 250 -16.97 25.18 8.77
C SER A 250 -15.84 24.14 8.72
N LEU A 251 -15.69 23.36 9.80
CA LEU A 251 -14.66 22.32 9.89
C LEU A 251 -14.71 21.36 8.68
N GLY A 252 -15.92 20.96 8.25
CA GLY A 252 -16.09 20.09 7.10
C GLY A 252 -15.58 20.69 5.78
N SER A 253 -15.76 21.99 5.55
CA SER A 253 -15.22 22.70 4.38
C SER A 253 -13.69 22.66 4.38
N VAL A 254 -13.09 23.01 5.53
CA VAL A 254 -11.62 23.05 5.68
C VAL A 254 -11.01 21.66 5.51
N LEU A 255 -11.59 20.62 6.13
CA LEU A 255 -11.11 19.25 5.97
C LEU A 255 -11.28 18.77 4.53
N GLY A 256 -12.45 18.99 3.91
CA GLY A 256 -12.76 18.55 2.55
C GLY A 256 -11.82 19.14 1.49
N ARG A 257 -11.47 20.42 1.61
CA ARG A 257 -10.49 21.09 0.72
C ARG A 257 -9.06 20.57 0.86
N ASN A 258 -8.75 19.89 1.96
CA ASN A 258 -7.43 19.34 2.26
C ASN A 258 -7.34 17.81 2.10
N CYS A 259 -8.37 17.18 1.53
CA CYS A 259 -8.33 15.75 1.17
C CYS A 259 -7.37 15.46 0.00
N ASP A 260 -6.90 16.47 -0.74
CA ASP A 260 -5.87 16.35 -1.77
C ASP A 260 -4.57 15.72 -1.25
N GLY A 261 -4.26 15.92 0.04
CA GLY A 261 -3.13 15.27 0.71
C GLY A 261 -3.20 13.74 0.69
N LEU A 262 -4.39 13.15 0.70
CA LEU A 262 -4.57 11.70 0.57
C LEU A 262 -4.22 11.20 -0.83
N GLY A 263 -4.65 11.94 -1.86
CA GLY A 263 -4.29 11.64 -3.26
C GLY A 263 -2.78 11.72 -3.49
N PHE A 264 -2.13 12.73 -2.90
CA PHE A 264 -0.67 12.84 -2.95
C PHE A 264 0.02 11.66 -2.26
N ALA A 265 -0.42 11.27 -1.06
CA ALA A 265 0.13 10.13 -0.34
C ALA A 265 -0.06 8.79 -1.09
N PHE A 266 -1.19 8.62 -1.78
CA PHE A 266 -1.45 7.48 -2.66
C PHE A 266 -0.43 7.40 -3.80
N VAL A 267 -0.25 8.49 -4.55
CA VAL A 267 0.69 8.52 -5.68
C VAL A 267 2.13 8.34 -5.23
N LEU A 268 2.52 8.98 -4.12
CA LEU A 268 3.87 8.85 -3.58
C LEU A 268 4.20 7.42 -3.17
N GLU A 269 3.23 6.63 -2.69
CA GLU A 269 3.50 5.24 -2.32
C GLU A 269 3.89 4.39 -3.54
N ILE A 270 3.22 4.59 -4.68
CA ILE A 270 3.58 3.95 -5.96
C ILE A 270 4.97 4.40 -6.38
N ALA A 271 5.24 5.72 -6.37
CA ALA A 271 6.54 6.26 -6.77
C ALA A 271 7.67 5.71 -5.88
N PHE A 272 7.46 5.63 -4.57
CA PHE A 272 8.42 5.07 -3.64
C PHE A 272 8.65 3.58 -3.85
N ASP A 273 7.61 2.80 -4.13
CA ASP A 273 7.78 1.37 -4.41
C ASP A 273 8.62 1.12 -5.68
N LEU A 274 8.54 2.03 -6.66
CA LEU A 274 9.32 1.97 -7.90
C LEU A 274 10.75 2.51 -7.77
N LEU A 275 11.01 3.42 -6.82
CA LEU A 275 12.27 4.18 -6.76
C LEU A 275 13.11 3.91 -5.52
N ILE A 276 12.52 3.45 -4.40
CA ILE A 276 13.29 3.19 -3.18
C ILE A 276 14.20 1.98 -3.42
N PRO A 277 15.51 2.10 -3.14
CA PRO A 277 16.41 0.96 -3.23
C PRO A 277 16.00 -0.10 -2.22
N PHE A 278 15.91 -1.34 -2.69
CA PHE A 278 15.78 -2.51 -1.84
C PHE A 278 17.18 -3.01 -1.49
N PHE A 279 17.43 -3.10 -0.19
CA PHE A 279 18.62 -3.74 0.36
C PHE A 279 18.18 -5.12 0.84
N GLY A 280 18.75 -6.18 0.26
CA GLY A 280 18.42 -7.55 0.67
C GLY A 280 18.79 -7.82 2.12
N ASP A 281 18.17 -8.85 2.69
CA ASP A 281 18.46 -9.32 4.05
C ASP A 281 19.91 -9.82 4.19
N ALA A 282 20.34 -10.22 5.40
CA ALA A 282 21.73 -10.57 5.72
C ALA A 282 22.42 -11.52 4.71
N GLU A 283 21.67 -12.43 4.08
CA GLU A 283 22.17 -13.37 3.06
C GLU A 283 22.42 -12.70 1.68
N TYR A 284 21.78 -11.55 1.44
CA TYR A 284 21.78 -10.80 0.17
C TYR A 284 22.19 -9.32 0.34
N ALA A 285 22.74 -8.94 1.50
CA ALA A 285 23.05 -7.55 1.86
C ALA A 285 23.98 -6.82 0.87
N HIS A 286 24.70 -7.55 0.03
CA HIS A 286 25.60 -7.00 -0.98
C HIS A 286 24.90 -6.58 -2.28
N GLN A 287 23.62 -6.89 -2.45
CA GLN A 287 22.87 -6.60 -3.67
C GLN A 287 21.84 -5.50 -3.41
N ALA A 288 22.16 -4.30 -3.88
CA ALA A 288 21.19 -3.21 -3.94
C ALA A 288 20.44 -3.28 -5.27
N THR A 289 19.12 -3.42 -5.21
CA THR A 289 18.25 -3.32 -6.40
C THR A 289 17.40 -2.07 -6.30
N LEU A 290 17.05 -1.47 -7.43
CA LEU A 290 16.22 -0.26 -7.46
C LEU A 290 14.75 -0.63 -7.62
N GLY A 291 13.96 -0.34 -6.59
CA GLY A 291 12.51 -0.51 -6.58
C GLY A 291 12.01 -1.92 -6.87
N PHE A 292 10.72 -2.03 -7.17
CA PHE A 292 10.07 -3.29 -7.48
C PHE A 292 10.72 -4.03 -8.66
N PHE A 293 10.93 -3.38 -9.81
CA PHE A 293 11.37 -4.08 -11.02
C PHE A 293 12.80 -4.64 -10.90
N GLY A 294 13.69 -3.93 -10.19
CA GLY A 294 15.03 -4.43 -9.89
C GLY A 294 14.95 -5.70 -9.02
N ARG A 295 14.15 -5.65 -7.96
CA ARG A 295 13.92 -6.79 -7.07
C ARG A 295 13.25 -7.97 -7.79
N TRP A 296 12.18 -7.72 -8.54
CA TRP A 296 11.45 -8.74 -9.31
C TRP A 296 12.36 -9.49 -10.27
N ARG A 297 13.20 -8.77 -11.03
CA ARG A 297 14.14 -9.39 -11.96
C ARG A 297 15.10 -10.32 -11.23
N TRP A 298 15.63 -9.85 -10.09
CA TRP A 298 16.57 -10.63 -9.30
C TRP A 298 15.93 -11.88 -8.71
N GLU A 299 14.78 -11.75 -8.03
CA GLU A 299 14.07 -12.91 -7.44
C GLU A 299 13.64 -13.93 -8.50
N ARG A 300 13.30 -13.48 -9.72
CA ARG A 300 13.03 -14.35 -10.87
C ARG A 300 14.28 -15.12 -11.30
N ASP A 301 15.43 -14.47 -11.41
CA ASP A 301 16.67 -15.10 -11.85
C ASP A 301 17.11 -16.16 -10.81
N ASP A 302 17.03 -15.84 -9.52
CA ASP A 302 17.29 -16.79 -8.42
C ASP A 302 16.35 -18.00 -8.44
N PHE A 303 15.09 -17.77 -8.81
CA PHE A 303 14.12 -18.83 -9.00
C PHE A 303 14.46 -19.73 -10.18
N ALA A 304 14.78 -19.15 -11.35
CA ALA A 304 15.14 -19.88 -12.56
C ALA A 304 16.41 -20.73 -12.39
N GLU A 305 17.35 -20.26 -11.58
CA GLU A 305 18.58 -20.98 -11.22
C GLU A 305 18.35 -22.08 -10.16
N GLY A 306 17.13 -22.19 -9.61
CA GLY A 306 16.81 -23.14 -8.56
C GLY A 306 17.53 -22.88 -7.24
N LYS A 307 18.05 -21.65 -7.06
CA LYS A 307 18.71 -21.18 -5.83
C LYS A 307 17.68 -20.79 -4.78
N ALA A 308 16.55 -20.24 -5.20
CA ALA A 308 15.45 -19.96 -4.30
C ALA A 308 14.97 -21.29 -3.67
N PRO A 309 14.97 -21.42 -2.33
CA PRO A 309 14.46 -22.61 -1.63
C PRO A 309 12.97 -22.89 -1.89
N LEU A 310 12.31 -22.03 -2.66
CA LEU A 310 10.90 -21.71 -2.60
C LEU A 310 10.20 -22.19 -3.87
N LEU A 311 9.99 -23.51 -3.95
CA LEU A 311 8.90 -24.20 -4.69
C LEU A 311 9.11 -25.72 -4.79
N LYS A 312 10.24 -26.27 -4.32
CA LYS A 312 10.41 -27.73 -4.31
C LYS A 312 9.42 -28.45 -3.39
N SER A 313 8.80 -27.77 -2.43
CA SER A 313 7.72 -28.31 -1.59
C SER A 313 6.34 -28.20 -2.26
N ALA A 314 6.01 -27.05 -2.87
CA ALA A 314 4.70 -26.80 -3.51
C ALA A 314 4.54 -27.48 -4.89
N MET A 315 5.64 -27.79 -5.59
CA MET A 315 5.64 -28.55 -6.84
C MET A 315 5.91 -30.05 -6.66
N ARG A 316 6.11 -30.55 -5.43
CA ARG A 316 5.91 -31.99 -5.24
C ARG A 316 4.42 -32.24 -5.44
N PRO A 317 4.01 -33.04 -6.44
CA PRO A 317 2.65 -33.56 -6.43
C PRO A 317 2.41 -34.17 -5.05
N PRO A 318 1.17 -34.24 -4.54
CA PRO A 318 0.86 -34.99 -3.34
C PRO A 318 1.12 -36.48 -3.58
N GLU A 319 2.39 -36.86 -3.70
CA GLU A 319 2.87 -38.19 -3.96
C GLU A 319 2.77 -38.95 -2.65
N ALA A 320 1.75 -39.80 -2.62
CA ALA A 320 1.61 -41.02 -1.83
C ALA A 320 1.56 -40.91 -0.29
N THR A 321 2.01 -39.80 0.34
CA THR A 321 2.13 -39.75 1.80
C THR A 321 0.77 -39.55 2.50
N GLN A 322 -0.16 -38.81 1.88
CA GLN A 322 -1.55 -38.74 2.36
C GLN A 322 -2.34 -40.01 2.06
N MET A 323 -2.13 -40.67 0.91
CA MET A 323 -2.76 -41.97 0.63
C MET A 323 -2.27 -43.07 1.57
N LYS A 324 -0.99 -43.09 1.97
CA LYS A 324 -0.46 -44.09 2.92
C LYS A 324 -1.02 -43.92 4.33
N ARG A 325 -1.38 -42.69 4.74
CA ARG A 325 -2.05 -42.42 6.03
C ARG A 325 -3.55 -42.76 6.01
N LEU A 326 -4.22 -42.63 4.86
CA LEU A 326 -5.61 -43.07 4.72
C LEU A 326 -5.71 -44.60 4.54
N SER A 327 -4.75 -45.23 3.85
CA SER A 327 -4.70 -46.70 3.72
C SER A 327 -4.29 -47.39 5.02
N SER A 328 -3.41 -46.80 5.84
CA SER A 328 -3.03 -47.37 7.14
C SER A 328 -4.13 -47.21 8.21
N ARG A 329 -4.93 -46.14 8.16
CA ARG A 329 -6.11 -46.00 9.03
C ARG A 329 -7.25 -46.94 8.65
N SER A 330 -7.41 -47.25 7.37
CA SER A 330 -8.42 -48.21 6.88
C SER A 330 -8.10 -49.65 7.29
N GLN A 331 -6.82 -50.04 7.40
CA GLN A 331 -6.45 -51.42 7.74
C GLN A 331 -6.31 -51.69 9.24
N GLY A 332 -6.11 -50.68 10.08
CA GLY A 332 -5.93 -50.87 11.53
C GLY A 332 -7.21 -50.86 12.38
N GLY A 333 -8.35 -50.38 11.85
CA GLY A 333 -9.57 -50.14 12.64
C GLY A 333 -10.57 -51.31 12.72
N ALA A 334 -10.50 -52.30 11.82
CA ALA A 334 -11.49 -53.37 11.76
C ALA A 334 -11.18 -54.58 12.67
N GLY A 335 -9.96 -54.69 13.21
CA GLY A 335 -9.53 -55.86 13.99
C GLY A 335 -9.72 -55.76 15.51
N ALA A 336 -9.94 -54.56 16.05
CA ALA A 336 -9.90 -54.34 17.51
C ALA A 336 -11.26 -54.36 18.23
N LEU A 337 -12.39 -54.52 17.50
CA LEU A 337 -13.73 -54.48 18.08
C LEU A 337 -14.42 -55.86 18.27
N LEU A 338 -13.72 -56.96 18.00
CA LEU A 338 -14.30 -58.33 18.08
C LEU A 338 -13.77 -59.21 19.23
N ALA A 339 -12.97 -58.69 20.16
CA ALA A 339 -12.29 -59.52 21.18
C ALA A 339 -12.75 -59.34 22.64
N GLN A 340 -13.87 -58.66 22.93
CA GLN A 340 -14.35 -58.49 24.31
C GLN A 340 -15.86 -58.70 24.48
N GLN A 341 -16.31 -59.95 24.30
CA GLN A 341 -17.52 -60.45 24.95
C GLN A 341 -17.32 -61.92 25.33
N GLN A 342 -16.75 -62.15 26.53
CA GLN A 342 -16.93 -63.42 27.24
C GLN A 342 -17.81 -63.15 28.47
N PRO A 343 -18.93 -63.87 28.66
CA PRO A 343 -19.76 -63.74 29.84
C PRO A 343 -19.16 -64.50 31.03
N PRO A 344 -19.46 -64.09 32.27
CA PRO A 344 -18.98 -64.78 33.46
C PRO A 344 -19.72 -66.11 33.64
N VAL A 345 -18.95 -67.18 33.85
CA VAL A 345 -19.45 -68.48 34.31
C VAL A 345 -19.71 -68.37 35.82
N GLN A 346 -20.91 -68.79 36.24
CA GLN A 346 -21.36 -68.85 37.64
C GLN A 346 -20.73 -70.02 38.41
#